data_AF-A0A357SXT2-F1
#
_entry.id   AF-A0A357SXT2-F1
#
_cell.length_a   1.000
_cell.length_b   1.000
_cell.length_c   1.000
_cell.angle_alpha   90.00
_cell.angle_beta   90.00
_cell.angle_gamma   90.00
#
_symmetry.space_group_name_H-M   'P 1'
#
loop_
_entity.id
_entity.type
_entity.pdbx_description
1 polymer ?
#
loop_
_entity_poly.entity_id
_entity_poly.type
_entity_poly.pdbx_seq_one_letter_code
_entity_poly.pdbx_strand_id
1 'polypeptide(L)'
;FMEKEVIAAAEEYLGKAFPDKSADSYLLLTFDGNATAEVEKASDRAAGVLLQAGAIDVLIADTEERLETIWTARGAFLEAIKSSTSQMDECDVVAPLNRV
;
A
#
# COMPACT_ATOMS: atom_id res chain seq x y z
N PHE A 1 -4.65 2.32 -1.08
CA PHE A 1 -5.33 1.27 -0.32
C PHE A 1 -5.01 -0.07 -0.96
N MET A 2 -4.64 -1.06 -0.17
CA MET A 2 -4.23 -2.38 -0.63
C MET A 2 -4.90 -3.43 0.25
N GLU A 3 -5.82 -4.21 -0.30
CA GLU A 3 -6.50 -5.27 0.44
C GLU A 3 -5.65 -6.55 0.47
N LYS A 4 -5.84 -7.34 1.52
CA LYS A 4 -5.13 -8.60 1.73
C LYS A 4 -5.26 -9.58 0.55
N GLU A 5 -6.44 -9.68 -0.06
CA GLU A 5 -6.67 -10.56 -1.21
C GLU A 5 -5.84 -10.14 -2.43
N VAL A 6 -5.79 -8.83 -2.69
CA VAL A 6 -5.01 -8.26 -3.79
C VAL A 6 -3.50 -8.43 -3.55
N ILE A 7 -3.05 -8.25 -2.30
CA ILE A 7 -1.67 -8.52 -1.91
C ILE A 7 -1.32 -9.99 -2.17
N ALA A 8 -2.17 -10.93 -1.75
CA ALA A 8 -1.94 -12.35 -1.97
C ALA A 8 -1.84 -12.71 -3.47
N ALA A 9 -2.73 -12.15 -4.30
CA ALA A 9 -2.68 -12.34 -5.75
C ALA A 9 -1.37 -11.78 -6.35
N ALA A 10 -0.92 -10.62 -5.90
CA ALA A 10 0.33 -10.01 -6.35
C ALA A 10 1.56 -10.81 -5.93
N GLU A 11 1.55 -11.41 -4.73
CA GLU A 11 2.62 -12.30 -4.29
C GLU A 11 2.69 -13.58 -5.13
N GLU A 12 1.54 -14.19 -5.44
CA GLU A 12 1.46 -15.37 -6.31
C GLU A 12 1.98 -15.06 -7.72
N TYR A 13 1.61 -13.89 -8.25
CA TYR A 13 2.06 -13.44 -9.57
C TYR A 13 3.55 -13.11 -9.63
N LEU A 14 4.08 -12.41 -8.62
CA LEU A 14 5.48 -11.97 -8.58
C LEU A 14 6.45 -13.01 -8.01
N GLY A 15 5.94 -14.01 -7.29
CA GLY A 15 6.75 -14.95 -6.51
C GLY A 15 7.54 -14.29 -5.37
N LYS A 16 7.18 -13.07 -4.97
CA LYS A 16 7.84 -12.29 -3.90
C LYS A 16 6.90 -12.16 -2.71
N ALA A 17 7.43 -12.35 -1.50
CA ALA A 17 6.65 -12.17 -0.29
C ALA A 17 6.47 -10.69 0.05
N PHE A 18 5.25 -10.31 0.43
CA PHE A 18 4.93 -9.00 0.96
C PHE A 18 5.37 -8.92 2.44
N PRO A 19 5.91 -7.79 2.91
CA PRO A 19 6.63 -7.74 4.19
C PRO A 19 5.79 -7.99 5.45
N ASP A 20 4.47 -7.77 5.38
CA ASP A 20 3.55 -8.01 6.50
C ASP A 20 2.17 -8.48 5.99
N LYS A 21 1.51 -9.39 6.71
CA LYS A 21 0.18 -9.92 6.34
C LYS A 21 -0.81 -9.95 7.51
N SER A 22 -0.47 -9.25 8.58
CA SER A 22 -1.23 -9.25 9.83
C SER A 22 -2.55 -8.49 9.73
N ALA A 23 -2.67 -7.53 8.80
CA ALA A 23 -3.84 -6.68 8.62
C ALA A 23 -4.68 -7.06 7.39
N ASP A 24 -5.97 -6.73 7.42
CA ASP A 24 -6.90 -6.97 6.30
C ASP A 24 -6.71 -5.97 5.16
N SER A 25 -6.16 -4.78 5.48
CA SER A 25 -5.84 -3.77 4.48
C SER A 25 -4.68 -2.88 4.92
N TYR A 26 -4.01 -2.31 3.92
CA TYR A 26 -2.83 -1.45 4.09
C TYR A 26 -3.03 -0.11 3.38
N LEU A 27 -2.59 0.95 4.05
CA LEU A 27 -2.45 2.28 3.47
C LEU A 27 -0.96 2.54 3.23
N LEU A 28 -0.58 2.73 1.96
CA LEU A 28 0.77 3.15 1.61
C LEU A 28 0.81 4.67 1.50
N LEU A 29 1.67 5.30 2.29
CA LEU A 29 1.93 6.73 2.26
C LEU A 29 3.38 6.98 1.86
N THR A 30 3.60 7.96 1.00
CA THR A 30 4.93 8.40 0.59
C THR A 30 5.02 9.90 0.82
N PHE A 31 6.11 10.31 1.45
CA PHE A 31 6.40 11.69 1.76
C PHE A 31 7.66 12.08 0.99
N ASP A 32 7.60 13.24 0.34
CA ASP A 32 8.71 13.84 -0.38
C ASP A 32 8.95 15.25 0.20
N GLY A 33 10.20 15.67 0.23
CA GLY A 33 10.58 16.93 0.87
C GLY A 33 12.03 17.30 0.60
N ASN A 34 12.37 18.57 0.83
CA ASN A 34 13.69 19.11 0.51
C ASN A 34 14.76 18.74 1.55
N ALA A 35 14.35 18.21 2.70
CA ALA A 35 15.24 17.77 3.76
C ALA A 35 14.69 16.52 4.46
N THR A 36 15.57 15.58 4.83
CA THR A 36 15.21 14.35 5.54
C THR A 36 14.42 14.63 6.82
N ALA A 37 14.85 15.62 7.62
CA ALA A 37 14.15 16.00 8.85
C ALA A 37 12.72 16.51 8.62
N GLU A 38 12.43 17.09 7.46
CA GLU A 38 11.07 17.51 7.09
C GLU A 38 10.19 16.30 6.79
N VAL A 39 10.71 15.35 5.99
CA VAL A 39 10.05 14.11 5.62
C VAL A 39 9.77 13.25 6.85
N GLU A 40 10.76 13.07 7.73
CA GLU A 40 10.61 12.32 8.99
C GLU A 40 9.53 12.95 9.87
N LYS A 41 9.56 14.28 10.04
CA LYS A 41 8.54 14.99 10.85
C LYS A 41 7.12 14.85 10.27
N ALA A 42 6.99 14.85 8.95
CA ALA A 42 5.70 14.62 8.29
C ALA A 42 5.22 13.18 8.49
N SER A 43 6.12 12.22 8.31
CA SER A 43 5.86 10.79 8.54
C SER A 43 5.43 10.51 9.98
N ASP A 44 6.15 11.03 10.97
CA ASP A 44 5.83 10.87 12.40
C ASP A 44 4.47 11.45 12.76
N ARG A 45 4.15 12.62 12.22
CA ARG A 45 2.85 13.26 12.44
C ARG A 45 1.73 12.43 11.84
N ALA A 46 1.91 11.90 10.63
CA ALA A 46 0.94 11.02 10.00
C ALA A 46 0.76 9.72 10.79
N ALA A 47 1.86 9.12 11.26
CA ALA A 47 1.83 7.91 12.10
C ALA A 47 0.98 8.14 13.36
N GLY A 48 1.20 9.25 14.06
CA GLY A 48 0.43 9.61 15.25
C GLY A 48 -1.07 9.76 14.96
N VAL A 49 -1.43 10.39 13.84
CA VAL A 49 -2.83 10.55 13.44
C VAL A 49 -3.47 9.21 13.08
N LEU A 50 -2.76 8.35 12.34
CA LEU A 50 -3.27 7.03 11.93
C LEU A 50 -3.53 6.13 13.14
N LEU A 51 -2.60 6.09 14.09
CA LEU A 51 -2.76 5.32 15.32
C LEU A 51 -3.95 5.85 16.14
N GLN A 52 -4.12 7.17 16.24
CA GLN A 52 -5.29 7.78 16.92
C GLN A 52 -6.60 7.47 16.19
N ALA A 53 -6.57 7.32 14.87
CA ALA A 53 -7.72 6.95 14.05
C ALA A 53 -8.01 5.44 14.06
N GLY A 54 -7.23 4.63 14.78
CA GLY A 54 -7.46 3.19 14.94
C GLY A 54 -6.66 2.29 14.01
N ALA A 55 -5.60 2.80 13.37
CA ALA A 55 -4.65 1.94 12.67
C ALA A 55 -4.02 0.92 13.63
N ILE A 56 -3.91 -0.33 13.19
CA ILE A 56 -3.36 -1.44 13.99
C ILE A 56 -1.88 -1.18 14.30
N ASP A 57 -1.12 -0.76 13.28
CA ASP A 57 0.29 -0.43 13.37
C ASP A 57 0.68 0.55 12.25
N VAL A 58 1.84 1.19 12.37
CA VAL A 58 2.45 2.02 11.34
C VAL A 58 3.85 1.50 11.04
N LEU A 59 3.99 0.87 9.87
CA LEU A 59 5.25 0.28 9.41
C LEU A 59 6.04 1.29 8.57
N ILE A 60 7.27 1.57 8.97
CA ILE A 60 8.18 2.44 8.21
C ILE A 60 9.05 1.58 7.28
N ALA A 61 9.08 1.96 6.00
CA ALA A 61 9.97 1.40 5.00
C ALA A 61 11.13 2.38 4.77
N ASP A 62 12.20 2.23 5.54
CA ASP A 62 13.39 3.07 5.53
C ASP A 62 14.55 2.49 4.71
N THR A 63 14.40 1.25 4.21
CA THR A 63 15.37 0.62 3.31
C THR A 63 14.87 0.61 1.88
N GLU A 64 15.80 0.82 0.94
CA GLU A 64 15.53 0.83 -0.50
C GLU A 64 14.94 -0.51 -0.97
N GLU A 65 15.46 -1.63 -0.48
CA GLU A 65 14.95 -2.98 -0.76
C GLU A 65 13.48 -3.16 -0.35
N ARG A 66 13.10 -2.62 0.82
CA ARG A 66 11.74 -2.75 1.33
C ARG A 66 10.79 -1.84 0.56
N LEU A 67 11.23 -0.63 0.22
CA LEU A 67 10.49 0.28 -0.66
C LEU A 67 10.26 -0.35 -2.05
N GLU A 68 11.31 -0.89 -2.68
CA GLU A 68 11.21 -1.54 -3.98
C GLU A 68 10.23 -2.72 -3.95
N THR A 69 10.28 -3.54 -2.89
CA THR A 69 9.37 -4.68 -2.73
C THR A 69 7.92 -4.24 -2.62
N ILE A 70 7.63 -3.22 -1.80
CA ILE A 70 6.27 -2.70 -1.61
C ILE A 70 5.75 -2.07 -2.92
N TRP A 71 6.57 -1.28 -3.60
CA TRP A 71 6.18 -0.64 -4.87
C TRP A 71 6.00 -1.63 -6.01
N THR A 72 6.87 -2.64 -6.11
CA THR A 72 6.76 -3.71 -7.10
C THR A 72 5.46 -4.50 -6.88
N ALA A 73 5.16 -4.87 -5.63
CA ALA A 73 3.90 -5.51 -5.28
C ALA A 73 2.72 -4.63 -5.72
N ARG A 74 2.70 -3.35 -5.33
CA ARG A 74 1.62 -2.41 -5.68
C ARG A 74 1.42 -2.26 -7.20
N GLY A 75 2.51 -2.20 -7.97
CA GLY A 75 2.48 -2.07 -9.42
C GLY A 75 1.97 -3.33 -10.13
N ALA A 76 2.22 -4.50 -9.55
CA ALA A 76 1.76 -5.78 -10.09
C ALA A 76 0.29 -6.09 -9.80
N PHE A 77 -0.41 -5.31 -8.97
CA PHE A 77 -1.79 -5.59 -8.57
C PHE A 77 -2.74 -5.76 -9.75
N LEU A 78 -2.72 -4.82 -10.70
CA LEU A 78 -3.64 -4.86 -11.83
C LEU A 78 -3.37 -6.08 -12.72
N GLU A 79 -2.09 -6.40 -12.94
CA GLU A 79 -1.68 -7.53 -13.77
C GLU A 79 -1.94 -8.87 -13.09
N ALA A 80 -1.77 -8.95 -11.76
CA ALA A 80 -2.14 -10.12 -10.97
C ALA A 80 -3.66 -10.38 -11.03
N ILE A 81 -4.49 -9.33 -10.87
CA ILE A 81 -5.95 -9.47 -10.96
C ILE A 81 -6.36 -9.91 -12.38
N LYS A 82 -5.82 -9.27 -13.43
CA LYS A 82 -6.06 -9.67 -14.82
C LYS A 82 -5.63 -11.10 -15.11
N SER A 83 -4.51 -11.55 -14.53
CA SER A 83 -4.06 -12.93 -14.67
C SER A 83 -4.98 -13.93 -13.95
N SER A 84 -5.62 -13.52 -12.85
CA SER A 84 -6.48 -14.38 -12.04
C SER A 84 -7.92 -14.53 -12.58
N THR A 85 -8.35 -13.65 -13.49
CA THR A 85 -9.74 -13.59 -13.97
C THR A 85 -9.81 -13.41 -15.49
N SER A 86 -10.67 -14.18 -16.15
CA SER A 86 -10.79 -14.22 -17.62
C SER A 86 -11.50 -13.00 -18.26
N GLN A 87 -12.29 -12.25 -17.48
CA GLN A 87 -12.98 -11.03 -17.91
C GLN A 87 -12.95 -10.00 -16.78
N MET A 88 -12.38 -8.84 -17.03
CA MET A 88 -12.38 -7.72 -16.09
C MET A 88 -12.76 -6.45 -16.85
N ASP A 89 -13.87 -5.84 -16.47
CA ASP A 89 -14.26 -4.52 -16.96
C ASP A 89 -13.72 -3.49 -15.96
N GLU A 90 -12.64 -2.80 -16.34
CA GLU A 90 -12.03 -1.77 -15.51
C GLU A 90 -12.84 -0.47 -15.64
N CYS A 91 -13.34 0.03 -14.52
CA CYS A 91 -14.06 1.30 -14.46
C CYS A 91 -13.41 2.21 -13.42
N ASP A 92 -12.79 3.29 -13.89
CA ASP A 92 -12.23 4.33 -13.03
C ASP A 92 -13.26 5.45 -12.84
N VAL A 93 -13.70 5.67 -11.60
CA VAL A 93 -14.74 6.65 -11.25
C VAL A 93 -14.28 7.53 -10.09
N VAL A 94 -14.58 8.82 -10.19
CA VAL A 94 -14.31 9.79 -9.10
C VAL A 94 -15.54 9.86 -8.18
N ALA A 95 -15.42 9.29 -6.98
CA ALA A 95 -16.46 9.33 -5.96
C ALA A 95 -16.07 10.21 -4.76
N PRO A 96 -17.03 10.82 -4.04
CA PRO A 96 -16.76 11.50 -2.79
C PRO A 96 -16.22 10.51 -1.74
N LEU A 97 -15.11 10.84 -1.08
CA LEU A 97 -14.43 9.97 -0.12
C LEU A 97 -15.32 9.47 1.03
N ASN A 98 -16.38 10.22 1.36
CA ASN A 98 -17.34 9.88 2.41
C ASN A 98 -18.58 9.10 1.93
N ARG A 99 -18.57 8.61 0.69
CA ARG A 99 -19.66 7.85 0.07
C ARG A 99 -19.20 6.55 -0.60
N VAL A 100 -18.02 6.07 -0.21
CA VAL A 100 -17.43 4.80 -0.65
C VAL A 100 -17.72 3.72 0.38
#